data_AF-H9FKS6-F1
#
_entry.id   AF-H9FKS6-F1
#
_cell.length_a   1.000
_cell.length_b   1.000
_cell.length_c   1.000
_cell.angle_alpha   90.00
_cell.angle_beta   90.00
_cell.angle_gamma   90.00
#
_symmetry.space_group_name_H-M   'P 1'
#
loop_
_entity.id
_entity.type
_entity.pdbx_description
1 polymer ?
#
loop_
_entity_poly.entity_id
_entity_poly.type
_entity_poly.pdbx_seq_one_letter_code
_entity_poly.pdbx_strand_id
1 'polypeptide(L)'
;GKLSNWEPKDNAMSEHLRHFPKCPFIENQLQDTSRYTVSNLSMQTHAARFKTFFNWPSSVLVNPEQLASAGFYYVGNSDDVKCFCCDGGLRCWESGDDPWVEHAKWFPRCE
;
A
#
# COMPACT_ATOMS: atom_id res chain seq x y z
N GLY A 1 20.26 -5.71 -26.71
CA GLY A 1 20.54 -5.56 -28.15
C GLY A 1 21.16 -4.20 -28.43
N LYS A 2 21.43 -3.86 -29.69
CA LYS A 2 21.86 -2.50 -30.08
C LYS A 2 20.65 -1.76 -30.66
N LEU A 3 20.38 -0.55 -30.18
CA LEU A 3 19.44 0.37 -30.80
C LEU A 3 20.21 1.28 -31.74
N SER A 4 19.62 1.54 -32.91
CA SER A 4 20.13 2.50 -33.91
C SER A 4 19.01 3.47 -34.25
N ASN A 5 19.39 4.70 -34.62
CA ASN A 5 18.49 5.83 -34.94
C ASN A 5 17.90 6.56 -33.71
N TRP A 6 18.75 6.86 -32.73
CA TRP A 6 18.39 7.64 -31.55
C TRP A 6 18.04 9.09 -31.91
N GLU A 7 16.85 9.55 -31.54
CA GLU A 7 16.45 10.95 -31.65
C GLU A 7 16.70 11.70 -30.33
N PRO A 8 16.99 13.01 -30.34
CA PRO A 8 17.27 13.77 -29.12
C PRO A 8 16.14 13.77 -28.06
N LYS A 9 14.91 13.44 -28.46
CA LYS A 9 13.73 13.38 -27.60
C LYS A 9 13.45 11.99 -27.01
N ASP A 10 14.20 10.98 -27.43
CA ASP A 10 13.95 9.61 -27.03
C ASP A 10 14.35 9.40 -25.57
N ASN A 11 13.57 8.61 -24.82
CA ASN A 11 13.90 8.21 -23.46
C ASN A 11 14.47 6.80 -23.48
N ALA A 12 15.67 6.63 -22.89
CA ALA A 12 16.42 5.37 -22.92
C ALA A 12 15.61 4.18 -22.39
N MET A 13 14.81 4.40 -21.34
CA MET A 13 14.01 3.34 -20.74
C MET A 13 12.75 3.03 -21.55
N SER A 14 12.09 4.05 -22.08
CA SER A 14 10.92 3.88 -22.95
C SER A 14 11.28 3.13 -24.23
N GLU A 15 12.39 3.48 -24.89
CA GLU A 15 12.85 2.80 -26.09
C GLU A 15 13.35 1.39 -25.79
N HIS A 16 14.02 1.20 -24.64
CA HIS A 16 14.41 -0.14 -24.20
C HIS A 16 13.20 -1.05 -23.95
N LEU A 17 12.17 -0.57 -23.26
CA LEU A 17 10.91 -1.30 -23.03
C LEU A 17 10.22 -1.63 -24.36
N ARG A 18 10.17 -0.68 -25.29
CA ARG A 18 9.54 -0.83 -26.60
C ARG A 18 10.23 -1.90 -27.45
N HIS A 19 11.57 -1.92 -27.48
CA HIS A 19 12.34 -2.80 -28.34
C HIS A 19 12.74 -4.14 -27.68
N PHE A 20 12.83 -4.18 -26.35
CA PHE A 20 13.19 -5.37 -25.59
C PHE A 20 12.21 -5.61 -24.43
N PRO A 21 10.91 -5.86 -24.71
CA PRO A 21 9.86 -5.99 -23.68
C PRO A 21 10.04 -7.21 -22.76
N LYS A 22 10.90 -8.17 -23.12
CA LYS A 22 11.28 -9.34 -22.30
C LYS A 22 12.72 -9.28 -21.80
N CYS A 23 13.30 -8.09 -21.72
CA CYS A 23 14.65 -7.94 -21.18
C CYS A 23 14.63 -8.22 -19.67
N PRO A 24 15.51 -9.09 -19.14
CA PRO A 24 15.59 -9.34 -17.69
C PRO A 24 15.79 -8.08 -16.84
N PHE A 25 16.39 -7.03 -17.41
CA PHE A 25 16.55 -5.72 -16.75
C PHE A 25 15.21 -5.00 -16.53
N ILE A 26 14.30 -5.06 -17.51
CA ILE A 26 12.94 -4.50 -17.45
C ILE A 26 12.02 -5.41 -16.63
N GLU A 27 12.15 -6.72 -16.80
CA GLU A 27 11.37 -7.72 -16.06
C GLU A 27 11.58 -7.58 -14.54
N ASN A 28 12.83 -7.34 -14.11
CA ASN A 28 13.16 -7.04 -12.71
C ASN A 28 12.66 -5.67 -12.24
N GLN A 29 12.62 -4.65 -13.12
CA GLN A 29 12.04 -3.34 -12.76
C GLN A 29 10.51 -3.40 -12.62
N LEU A 30 9.81 -4.20 -13.42
CA LEU A 30 8.36 -4.40 -13.25
C LEU A 30 8.04 -5.14 -11.96
N GLN A 31 8.92 -6.07 -11.55
CA GLN A 31 8.86 -6.70 -10.22
C GLN A 31 9.17 -5.73 -9.07
N ASP A 32 9.98 -4.69 -9.31
CA ASP A 32 10.24 -3.61 -8.33
C ASP A 32 9.10 -2.59 -8.26
N THR A 33 8.48 -2.24 -9.40
CA THR A 33 7.30 -1.38 -9.41
C THR A 33 6.10 -2.02 -8.71
N SER A 34 6.03 -3.35 -8.68
CA SER A 34 5.04 -4.10 -7.89
C SER A 34 5.22 -3.93 -6.37
N ARG A 35 6.38 -3.44 -5.89
CA ARG A 35 6.65 -3.23 -4.46
C ARG A 35 6.15 -1.88 -3.96
N TYR A 36 6.00 -0.90 -4.85
CA TYR A 36 5.62 0.48 -4.49
C TYR A 36 4.18 0.87 -4.87
N THR A 37 3.41 -0.01 -5.52
CA THR A 37 2.00 0.27 -5.82
C THR A 37 1.16 0.04 -4.57
N VAL A 38 0.86 1.12 -3.84
CA VAL A 38 -0.10 1.11 -2.74
C VAL A 38 -1.45 0.58 -3.21
N SER A 39 -2.04 -0.33 -2.44
CA SER A 39 -3.28 -1.04 -2.80
C SER A 39 -4.50 -0.12 -2.91
N ASN A 40 -4.54 0.96 -2.12
CA ASN A 40 -5.64 1.93 -2.15
C ASN A 40 -5.14 3.37 -2.06
N LEU A 41 -4.94 4.01 -3.22
CA LEU A 41 -4.51 5.41 -3.32
C LEU A 41 -5.47 6.41 -2.66
N SER A 42 -6.78 6.12 -2.62
CA SER A 42 -7.75 7.01 -1.96
C SER A 42 -7.51 7.12 -0.45
N MET A 43 -6.89 6.09 0.14
CA MET A 43 -6.58 5.98 1.56
C MET A 43 -5.11 6.27 1.90
N GLN A 44 -4.36 6.87 0.96
CA GLN A 44 -2.93 7.19 1.15
C GLN A 44 -2.71 8.22 2.27
N THR A 45 -3.61 9.19 2.43
CA THR A 45 -3.46 10.23 3.45
C THR A 45 -4.04 9.78 4.78
N HIS A 46 -3.37 10.14 5.88
CA HIS A 46 -3.88 9.93 7.23
C HIS A 46 -5.30 10.49 7.41
N ALA A 47 -5.53 11.72 6.94
CA ALA A 47 -6.84 12.37 7.06
C ALA A 47 -7.96 11.61 6.33
N ALA A 48 -7.70 11.01 5.17
CA ALA A 48 -8.67 10.18 4.47
C ALA A 48 -9.02 8.93 5.27
N ARG A 49 -8.00 8.26 5.84
CA ARG A 49 -8.20 7.07 6.69
C ARG A 49 -8.96 7.40 7.97
N PHE A 50 -8.54 8.44 8.69
CA PHE A 50 -9.17 8.84 9.95
C PHE A 50 -10.67 9.15 9.77
N LYS A 51 -11.05 9.79 8.66
CA LYS A 51 -12.46 10.06 8.33
C LYS A 51 -13.33 8.80 8.23
N THR A 52 -12.77 7.65 7.88
CA THR A 52 -13.54 6.40 7.78
C THR A 52 -14.05 5.93 9.14
N PHE A 53 -13.39 6.33 10.24
CA PHE A 53 -13.75 5.92 11.60
C PHE A 53 -14.90 6.73 12.21
N PHE A 54 -15.63 7.54 11.43
CA PHE A 54 -16.79 8.31 11.91
C PHE A 54 -17.83 7.44 12.64
N ASN A 55 -18.02 6.19 12.20
CA ASN A 55 -18.94 5.21 12.82
C ASN A 55 -18.18 4.02 13.44
N TRP A 56 -16.96 4.24 13.94
CA TRP A 56 -16.21 3.20 14.64
C TRP A 56 -16.97 2.73 15.90
N PRO A 57 -17.10 1.42 16.16
CA PRO A 57 -17.89 0.95 17.30
C PRO A 57 -17.28 1.39 18.63
N SER A 58 -18.08 2.04 19.48
CA SER A 58 -17.64 2.52 20.79
C SER A 58 -17.25 1.42 21.78
N SER A 59 -17.63 0.17 21.51
CA SER A 59 -17.21 -1.01 22.28
C SER A 59 -15.75 -1.41 22.03
N VAL A 60 -15.15 -0.96 20.93
CA VAL A 60 -13.76 -1.26 20.60
C VAL A 60 -12.86 -0.19 21.23
N LEU A 61 -11.92 -0.63 22.05
CA LEU A 61 -11.12 0.25 22.91
C LEU A 61 -9.82 0.74 22.26
N VAL A 62 -9.53 0.32 21.02
CA VAL A 62 -8.39 0.81 20.24
C VAL A 62 -8.73 2.15 19.61
N ASN A 63 -7.81 3.11 19.73
CA ASN A 63 -8.00 4.47 19.27
C ASN A 63 -7.95 4.57 17.72
N PRO A 64 -9.00 5.11 17.06
CA PRO A 64 -8.99 5.38 15.62
C PRO A 64 -7.78 6.16 15.10
N GLU A 65 -7.23 7.09 15.88
CA GLU A 65 -6.04 7.86 15.51
C GLU A 65 -4.81 6.96 15.38
N GLN A 66 -4.66 5.96 16.26
CA GLN A 66 -3.55 5.01 16.20
C GLN A 66 -3.71 4.05 15.01
N LEU A 67 -4.94 3.60 14.74
CA LEU A 67 -5.25 2.78 13.58
C LEU A 67 -4.94 3.53 12.27
N ALA A 68 -5.43 4.77 12.14
CA ALA A 68 -5.15 5.61 10.98
C ALA A 68 -3.65 5.89 10.81
N SER A 69 -2.94 6.16 11.91
CA SER A 69 -1.48 6.36 11.91
C SER A 69 -0.74 5.12 11.41
N ALA A 70 -1.13 3.92 11.83
CA ALA A 70 -0.56 2.64 11.40
C ALA A 70 -0.94 2.21 9.97
N GLY A 71 -1.65 3.07 9.22
CA GLY A 71 -2.03 2.82 7.83
C GLY A 71 -3.41 2.19 7.65
N PHE A 72 -4.17 1.98 8.72
CA PHE A 72 -5.48 1.35 8.65
C PHE A 72 -6.61 2.34 8.38
N TYR A 73 -7.62 1.91 7.64
CA TYR A 73 -8.91 2.57 7.51
C TYR A 73 -10.03 1.58 7.82
N TYR A 74 -11.14 2.08 8.36
CA TYR A 74 -12.31 1.28 8.69
C TYR A 74 -13.08 0.89 7.43
N VAL A 75 -13.48 -0.38 7.32
CA VAL A 75 -14.26 -0.87 6.15
C VAL A 75 -15.78 -0.82 6.35
N GLY A 76 -16.25 -0.42 7.53
CA GLY A 76 -17.68 -0.23 7.81
C GLY A 76 -18.41 -1.46 8.36
N ASN A 77 -17.70 -2.54 8.68
CA ASN A 77 -18.26 -3.76 9.25
C ASN A 77 -17.51 -4.16 10.54
N SER A 78 -18.24 -4.42 11.62
CA SER A 78 -17.68 -4.76 12.93
C SER A 78 -16.55 -3.78 13.31
N ASP A 79 -15.36 -4.31 13.56
CA ASP A 79 -14.12 -3.64 13.86
C ASP A 79 -13.05 -3.97 12.80
N ASP A 80 -13.50 -4.38 11.61
CA ASP A 80 -12.62 -4.72 10.50
C ASP A 80 -11.92 -3.45 9.98
N VAL A 81 -10.59 -3.50 9.84
CA VAL A 81 -9.81 -2.43 9.22
C VAL A 81 -8.89 -2.98 8.14
N LYS A 82 -8.52 -2.16 7.15
CA LYS A 82 -7.57 -2.54 6.10
C LYS A 82 -6.44 -1.54 5.96
N CYS A 83 -5.24 -2.04 5.69
CA CYS A 83 -4.10 -1.21 5.36
C CYS A 83 -4.24 -0.67 3.93
N PHE A 84 -4.01 0.63 3.74
CA PHE A 84 -4.03 1.22 2.39
C PHE A 84 -2.86 0.77 1.49
N CYS A 85 -1.75 0.34 2.08
CA CYS A 85 -0.53 -0.05 1.37
C CYS A 85 -0.58 -1.52 0.95
N CYS A 86 -0.64 -2.44 1.90
CA CYS A 86 -0.58 -3.88 1.64
C CYS A 86 -1.94 -4.59 1.46
N ASP A 87 -3.05 -3.86 1.60
CA ASP A 87 -4.43 -4.40 1.64
C ASP A 87 -4.71 -5.39 2.78
N GLY A 88 -3.75 -5.58 3.70
CA GLY A 88 -3.86 -6.44 4.87
C GLY A 88 -4.99 -6.02 5.79
N GLY A 89 -5.84 -6.98 6.17
CA GLY A 89 -7.00 -6.76 7.03
C GLY A 89 -6.81 -7.31 8.44
N LEU A 90 -7.15 -6.52 9.46
CA LEU A 90 -7.19 -6.91 10.87
C LEU A 90 -8.58 -6.68 11.46
N ARG A 91 -8.91 -7.44 12.51
CA ARG A 91 -10.19 -7.42 13.22
C ARG A 91 -10.00 -8.01 14.62
N CYS A 92 -11.09 -8.03 15.41
CA CYS A 92 -11.10 -8.55 16.78
C CYS A 92 -10.10 -7.81 17.68
N TRP A 93 -10.11 -6.48 17.61
CA TRP A 93 -9.23 -5.60 18.37
C TRP A 93 -9.53 -5.67 19.86
N GLU A 94 -8.51 -5.97 20.64
CA GLU A 94 -8.57 -6.06 22.09
C GLU A 94 -8.07 -4.79 22.78
N SER A 95 -8.41 -4.64 24.06
CA SER A 95 -7.87 -3.53 24.86
C SER A 95 -6.37 -3.71 25.05
N GLY A 96 -5.60 -2.71 24.62
CA GLY A 96 -4.14 -2.72 24.72
C GLY A 96 -3.41 -3.16 23.46
N ASP A 97 -4.13 -3.58 22.41
CA ASP A 97 -3.51 -3.84 21.11
C ASP A 97 -2.86 -2.57 20.55
N ASP A 98 -1.63 -2.71 20.08
CA ASP A 98 -0.92 -1.66 19.36
C ASP A 98 -1.05 -1.91 17.84
N PRO A 99 -1.68 -1.00 17.08
CA PRO A 99 -1.87 -1.19 15.65
C PRO A 99 -0.59 -1.37 14.84
N TRP A 100 0.53 -0.75 15.23
CA TRP A 100 1.81 -0.93 14.53
C TRP A 100 2.40 -2.30 14.79
N VAL A 101 2.33 -2.77 16.03
CA VAL A 101 2.81 -4.10 16.42
C VAL A 101 2.02 -5.18 15.71
N GLU A 102 0.68 -5.12 15.74
CA GLU A 102 -0.15 -6.10 15.06
C GLU A 102 0.03 -6.02 13.53
N HIS A 103 0.16 -4.83 12.96
CA HIS A 103 0.45 -4.69 11.53
C HIS A 103 1.77 -5.36 11.14
N ALA A 104 2.87 -5.08 11.83
CA ALA A 104 4.17 -5.65 11.53
C ALA A 104 4.21 -7.18 11.75
N LYS A 105 3.48 -7.67 12.75
CA LYS A 105 3.36 -9.10 13.08
C LYS A 105 2.63 -9.87 11.99
N TRP A 106 1.51 -9.36 11.49
CA TRP A 106 0.66 -10.07 10.53
C TRP A 106 1.03 -9.80 9.06
N PHE A 107 1.58 -8.62 8.76
CA PHE A 107 1.96 -8.22 7.40
C PHE A 107 3.41 -7.70 7.36
N PRO A 108 4.42 -8.56 7.63
CA PRO A 108 5.84 -8.15 7.74
C PRO A 108 6.47 -7.68 6.42
N ARG A 109 5.72 -7.70 5.31
CA ARG A 109 6.13 -7.21 3.99
C ARG A 109 5.39 -5.94 3.57
N CYS A 110 4.62 -5.33 4.47
CA CYS A 110 4.05 -4.02 4.21
C CYS A 110 5.16 -2.97 4.26
N GLU A 111 5.29 -2.18 3.20
CA GLU A 111 6.23 -1.06 3.09
C GLU A 111 5.60 0.27 3.56
#